data_AF-A0AAJ2C0V0-F1
#
_entry.id   AF-A0AAJ2C0V0-F1
#
_cell.length_a   1.000
_cell.length_b   1.000
_cell.length_c   1.000
_cell.angle_alpha   90.00
_cell.angle_beta   90.00
_cell.angle_gamma   90.00
#
_symmetry.space_group_name_H-M   'P 1'
#
loop_
_entity.id
_entity.type
_entity.pdbx_description
1 polymer ?
#
loop_
_entity_poly.entity_id
_entity_poly.type
_entity_poly.pdbx_seq_one_letter_code
_entity_poly.pdbx_strand_id
1 'polypeptide(L)'
;MPRWTDQHATDTDAVFDFILELSGTVLRRHASLLAKVLPPTLGFGMFLAYFARNHFYPSFDLFQFSSLLLAAACLGFLTIGAFVAALFLPGAWVYYGFINTPAIKEDITYALPYRGEGRFRKIMLLMALVFFVPYLLAGFSDAAILFVDPELFLGVSLLAPIPITLLAGITVQWLYELRRFSFLKFVWQAYLPTMAVGYFILWMLIQTYPLVEDWSPLAKWATLGAAPFAIAFVATSTSMVFIAGWQVALMFSSIFAFILAGYSGALTTLPGTMVKTLGLGNYQAKAIVLDASYCAKEQAKVLPTNDQCVLQDVQVVWSLGEAFVLRLADGSTARLPASAIRVLVKP
;
A
#
# COMPACT_ATOMS: atom_id res chain seq x y z
N MET A 1 -20.56 -12.28 -21.53
CA MET A 1 -21.07 -10.89 -21.67
C MET A 1 -20.03 -10.12 -22.48
N PRO A 2 -20.42 -9.49 -23.61
CA PRO A 2 -19.47 -8.78 -24.47
C PRO A 2 -18.94 -7.53 -23.75
N ARG A 3 -17.65 -7.24 -23.93
CA ARG A 3 -16.96 -6.08 -23.32
C ARG A 3 -17.36 -4.83 -24.11
N TRP A 4 -17.34 -3.66 -23.46
CA TRP A 4 -17.63 -2.38 -24.15
C TRP A 4 -16.65 -2.07 -25.30
N THR A 5 -15.52 -2.77 -25.32
CA THR A 5 -14.45 -2.68 -26.33
C THR A 5 -14.64 -3.60 -27.53
N ASP A 6 -15.74 -4.36 -27.63
CA ASP A 6 -15.99 -5.23 -28.79
C ASP A 6 -16.42 -4.39 -30.03
N GLN A 7 -15.51 -3.56 -30.56
CA GLN A 7 -15.54 -2.96 -31.90
C GLN A 7 -14.13 -3.01 -32.52
N HIS A 8 -14.07 -3.14 -33.84
CA HIS A 8 -12.88 -3.52 -34.62
C HIS A 8 -11.58 -2.79 -34.22
N ALA A 9 -10.53 -3.59 -34.06
CA ALA A 9 -9.17 -3.21 -33.67
C ALA A 9 -8.67 -1.99 -34.44
N THR A 10 -8.32 -0.95 -33.70
CA THR A 10 -7.45 0.13 -34.17
C THR A 10 -6.01 -0.22 -33.83
N ASP A 11 -5.03 0.14 -34.67
CA ASP A 11 -3.61 -0.25 -34.50
C ASP A 11 -2.98 0.11 -33.13
N THR A 12 -3.60 1.03 -32.36
CA THR A 12 -3.23 1.32 -30.97
C THR A 12 -3.56 0.20 -29.97
N ASP A 13 -4.54 -0.65 -30.28
CA ASP A 13 -4.88 -1.83 -29.49
C ASP A 13 -3.85 -2.94 -29.64
N ALA A 14 -3.07 -2.97 -30.74
CA ALA A 14 -2.09 -4.01 -31.00
C ALA A 14 -0.96 -4.05 -29.95
N VAL A 15 -0.52 -2.90 -29.43
CA VAL A 15 0.51 -2.86 -28.36
C VAL A 15 -0.09 -3.28 -27.03
N PHE A 16 -1.33 -2.88 -26.75
CA PHE A 16 -2.03 -3.20 -25.50
C PHE A 16 -2.41 -4.69 -25.45
N ASP A 17 -2.94 -5.22 -26.56
CA ASP A 17 -3.23 -6.63 -26.77
C ASP A 17 -1.95 -7.45 -26.79
N PHE A 18 -0.87 -6.98 -27.41
CA PHE A 18 0.44 -7.63 -27.34
C PHE A 18 0.98 -7.65 -25.91
N ILE A 19 0.86 -6.56 -25.14
CA ILE A 19 1.27 -6.57 -23.72
C ILE A 19 0.37 -7.50 -22.90
N LEU A 20 -0.94 -7.55 -23.15
CA LEU A 20 -1.88 -8.43 -22.46
C LEU A 20 -1.70 -9.91 -22.82
N GLU A 21 -1.40 -10.20 -24.09
CA GLU A 21 -1.19 -11.53 -24.61
C GLU A 21 0.20 -12.03 -24.24
N LEU A 22 1.24 -11.18 -24.32
CA LEU A 22 2.59 -11.52 -23.90
C LEU A 22 2.69 -11.62 -22.39
N SER A 23 2.08 -10.71 -21.61
CA SER A 23 1.98 -10.87 -20.15
C SER A 23 1.11 -12.07 -19.79
N GLY A 24 -0.01 -12.31 -20.47
CA GLY A 24 -0.89 -13.45 -20.23
C GLY A 24 -0.25 -14.79 -20.56
N THR A 25 0.56 -14.84 -21.64
CA THR A 25 1.27 -16.05 -22.09
C THR A 25 2.52 -16.29 -21.25
N VAL A 26 3.29 -15.24 -20.93
CA VAL A 26 4.46 -15.34 -20.04
C VAL A 26 4.03 -15.64 -18.60
N LEU A 27 3.00 -14.97 -18.06
CA LEU A 27 2.40 -15.37 -16.79
C LEU A 27 1.85 -16.79 -16.90
N ARG A 28 1.07 -17.19 -17.89
CA ARG A 28 0.57 -18.58 -17.90
C ARG A 28 1.69 -19.61 -17.93
N ARG A 29 2.76 -19.34 -18.68
CA ARG A 29 3.87 -20.27 -18.89
C ARG A 29 4.85 -20.30 -17.73
N HIS A 30 4.99 -19.20 -17.00
CA HIS A 30 5.97 -19.06 -15.91
C HIS A 30 5.37 -18.65 -14.56
N ALA A 31 4.07 -18.40 -14.43
CA ALA A 31 3.44 -18.00 -13.16
C ALA A 31 3.51 -19.11 -12.13
N SER A 32 3.43 -20.39 -12.54
CA SER A 32 3.62 -21.49 -11.59
C SER A 32 5.05 -21.54 -11.04
N LEU A 33 6.04 -21.10 -11.82
CA LEU A 33 7.45 -21.06 -11.45
C LEU A 33 7.79 -19.77 -10.68
N LEU A 34 7.31 -18.62 -11.15
CA LEU A 34 7.40 -17.32 -10.49
C LEU A 34 6.67 -17.32 -9.15
N ALA A 35 5.46 -17.88 -9.06
CA ALA A 35 4.75 -17.99 -7.77
C ALA A 35 5.47 -18.93 -6.79
N LYS A 36 6.24 -19.91 -7.28
CA LYS A 36 7.02 -20.81 -6.42
C LYS A 36 8.35 -20.21 -5.97
N VAL A 37 9.02 -19.44 -6.82
CA VAL A 37 10.41 -18.99 -6.62
C VAL A 37 10.49 -17.54 -6.15
N LEU A 38 9.63 -16.66 -6.68
CA LEU A 38 9.69 -15.22 -6.42
C LEU A 38 9.36 -14.87 -4.95
N PRO A 39 8.31 -15.43 -4.31
CA PRO A 39 8.04 -15.10 -2.91
C PRO A 39 9.15 -15.55 -1.95
N PRO A 40 9.70 -16.79 -2.04
CA PRO A 40 10.81 -17.18 -1.19
C PRO A 40 12.08 -16.36 -1.43
N THR A 41 12.43 -16.06 -2.68
CA THR A 41 13.65 -15.30 -2.99
C THR A 41 13.58 -13.84 -2.55
N LEU A 42 12.45 -13.16 -2.78
CA LEU A 42 12.22 -11.80 -2.30
C LEU A 42 12.13 -11.74 -0.77
N GLY A 43 11.42 -12.67 -0.14
CA GLY A 43 11.35 -12.78 1.32
C GLY A 43 12.73 -13.00 1.93
N PHE A 44 13.50 -13.95 1.40
CA PHE A 44 14.88 -14.22 1.80
C PHE A 44 15.77 -12.99 1.65
N GLY A 45 15.69 -12.30 0.52
CA GLY A 45 16.45 -11.07 0.25
C GLY A 45 16.12 -9.94 1.22
N MET A 46 14.84 -9.74 1.55
CA MET A 46 14.42 -8.73 2.53
C MET A 46 14.92 -9.06 3.94
N PHE A 47 14.91 -10.33 4.35
CA PHE A 47 15.49 -10.74 5.62
C PHE A 47 17.00 -10.58 5.65
N LEU A 48 17.72 -10.93 4.59
CA LEU A 48 19.15 -10.66 4.48
C LEU A 48 19.47 -9.17 4.63
N ALA A 49 18.70 -8.30 3.98
CA ALA A 49 18.86 -6.86 4.13
C ALA A 49 18.59 -6.39 5.57
N TYR A 50 17.59 -6.96 6.24
CA TYR A 50 17.30 -6.70 7.66
C TYR A 50 18.45 -7.13 8.58
N PHE A 51 19.00 -8.33 8.37
CA PHE A 51 20.14 -8.86 9.12
C PHE A 51 21.42 -8.04 8.91
N ALA A 52 21.70 -7.67 7.66
CA ALA A 52 22.81 -6.80 7.31
C ALA A 52 22.67 -5.43 7.99
N ARG A 53 21.48 -4.82 7.96
CA ARG A 53 21.19 -3.52 8.60
C ARG A 53 21.33 -3.55 10.12
N ASN A 54 21.07 -4.70 10.74
CA ASN A 54 21.19 -4.88 12.19
C ASN A 54 22.52 -5.55 12.62
N HIS A 55 23.48 -5.70 11.70
CA HIS A 55 24.79 -6.30 11.93
C HIS A 55 24.75 -7.67 12.65
N PHE A 56 23.74 -8.48 12.35
CA PHE A 56 23.53 -9.77 12.98
C PHE A 56 23.08 -10.82 11.98
N TYR A 57 23.69 -12.01 12.06
CA TYR A 57 23.24 -13.21 11.38
C TYR A 57 22.85 -14.25 12.43
N PRO A 58 21.58 -14.70 12.48
CA PRO A 58 21.17 -15.75 13.40
C PRO A 58 21.72 -17.12 12.99
N SER A 59 21.99 -17.95 13.98
CA SER A 59 22.18 -19.40 13.80
C SER A 59 20.83 -20.01 13.44
N PHE A 60 20.58 -20.24 12.15
CA PHE A 60 19.29 -20.78 11.70
C PHE A 60 19.22 -22.29 11.85
N ASP A 61 18.17 -22.75 12.52
CA ASP A 61 17.65 -24.10 12.32
C ASP A 61 16.69 -24.10 11.12
N LEU A 62 16.80 -25.09 10.24
CA LEU A 62 16.19 -25.08 8.90
C LEU A 62 14.64 -25.04 8.95
N PHE A 63 14.06 -25.60 10.02
CA PHE A 63 12.62 -25.56 10.32
C PHE A 63 12.14 -24.20 10.87
N GLN A 64 12.97 -23.51 11.65
CA GLN A 64 12.63 -22.17 12.16
C GLN A 64 12.69 -21.13 11.04
N PHE A 65 13.61 -21.33 10.09
CA PHE A 65 13.73 -20.46 8.93
C PHE A 65 12.55 -20.60 7.95
N SER A 66 12.10 -21.83 7.70
CA SER A 66 10.96 -22.08 6.79
C SER A 66 9.64 -21.53 7.33
N SER A 67 9.40 -21.66 8.65
CA SER A 67 8.20 -21.08 9.29
C SER A 67 8.20 -19.56 9.24
N LEU A 68 9.37 -18.92 9.42
CA LEU A 68 9.53 -17.48 9.29
C LEU A 68 9.31 -16.98 7.85
N LEU A 69 9.84 -17.70 6.84
CA LEU A 69 9.58 -17.40 5.43
C LEU A 69 8.09 -17.57 5.06
N LEU A 70 7.40 -18.56 5.62
CA LEU A 70 5.97 -18.75 5.40
C LEU A 70 5.15 -17.60 6.01
N ALA A 71 5.44 -17.22 7.26
CA ALA A 71 4.83 -16.05 7.90
C ALA A 71 5.09 -14.78 7.10
N ALA A 72 6.29 -14.66 6.52
CA ALA A 72 6.66 -13.54 5.68
C ALA A 72 5.89 -13.48 4.36
N ALA A 73 5.71 -14.63 3.70
CA ALA A 73 4.87 -14.73 2.52
C ALA A 73 3.42 -14.34 2.83
N CYS A 74 2.86 -14.77 3.97
CA CYS A 74 1.50 -14.41 4.38
C CYS A 74 1.36 -12.90 4.63
N LEU A 75 2.25 -12.28 5.39
CA LEU A 75 2.20 -10.84 5.67
C LEU A 75 2.53 -10.00 4.42
N GLY A 76 3.43 -10.46 3.55
CA GLY A 76 3.67 -9.87 2.23
C GLY A 76 2.43 -9.92 1.33
N PHE A 77 1.73 -11.06 1.31
CA PHE A 77 0.48 -11.21 0.57
C PHE A 77 -0.64 -10.32 1.13
N LEU A 78 -0.75 -10.21 2.46
CA LEU A 78 -1.75 -9.32 3.09
C LEU A 78 -1.46 -7.85 2.81
N THR A 79 -0.20 -7.42 2.90
CA THR A 79 0.19 -6.03 2.62
C THR A 79 -0.05 -5.68 1.16
N ILE A 80 0.52 -6.43 0.21
CA ILE A 80 0.29 -6.20 -1.23
C ILE A 80 -1.20 -6.36 -1.57
N GLY A 81 -1.88 -7.34 -1.00
CA GLY A 81 -3.32 -7.54 -1.17
C GLY A 81 -4.14 -6.33 -0.72
N ALA A 82 -3.76 -5.67 0.39
CA ALA A 82 -4.39 -4.43 0.84
C ALA A 82 -4.15 -3.28 -0.15
N PHE A 83 -2.93 -3.13 -0.68
CA PHE A 83 -2.63 -2.14 -1.73
C PHE A 83 -3.46 -2.39 -3.00
N VAL A 84 -3.53 -3.65 -3.45
CA VAL A 84 -4.32 -4.02 -4.63
C VAL A 84 -5.80 -3.73 -4.39
N ALA A 85 -6.33 -4.12 -3.23
CA ALA A 85 -7.73 -3.87 -2.88
C ALA A 85 -8.04 -2.37 -2.82
N ALA A 86 -7.15 -1.56 -2.24
CA ALA A 86 -7.29 -0.10 -2.16
C ALA A 86 -7.31 0.57 -3.54
N LEU A 87 -6.55 0.06 -4.52
CA LEU A 87 -6.54 0.59 -5.90
C LEU A 87 -7.65 0.04 -6.79
N PHE A 88 -8.12 -1.17 -6.49
CA PHE A 88 -9.05 -1.93 -7.33
C PHE A 88 -10.52 -1.71 -6.94
N LEU A 89 -10.86 -1.79 -5.65
CA LEU A 89 -12.24 -1.72 -5.18
C LEU A 89 -12.94 -0.38 -5.48
N PRO A 90 -12.29 0.80 -5.35
CA PRO A 90 -12.92 2.08 -5.69
C PRO A 90 -13.43 2.13 -7.13
N GLY A 91 -12.63 1.64 -8.07
CA GLY A 91 -13.00 1.56 -9.49
C GLY A 91 -14.16 0.61 -9.75
N ALA A 92 -14.12 -0.59 -9.16
CA ALA A 92 -15.20 -1.56 -9.26
C ALA A 92 -16.52 -0.98 -8.74
N TRP A 93 -16.47 -0.28 -7.61
CA TRP A 93 -17.63 0.30 -6.96
C TRP A 93 -18.32 1.35 -7.84
N VAL A 94 -17.57 2.32 -8.37
CA VAL A 94 -18.12 3.35 -9.26
C VAL A 94 -18.62 2.74 -10.57
N TYR A 95 -17.83 1.82 -11.17
CA TYR A 95 -18.19 1.22 -12.45
C TYR A 95 -19.46 0.37 -12.36
N TYR A 96 -19.54 -0.56 -11.41
CA TYR A 96 -20.71 -1.44 -11.28
C TYR A 96 -21.89 -0.73 -10.59
N GLY A 97 -21.63 0.19 -9.66
CA GLY A 97 -22.67 0.92 -8.93
C GLY A 97 -23.35 2.02 -9.74
N PHE A 98 -22.63 2.65 -10.68
CA PHE A 98 -23.15 3.76 -11.50
C PHE A 98 -23.16 3.44 -12.99
N ILE A 99 -21.98 3.31 -13.64
CA ILE A 99 -21.86 3.21 -15.10
C ILE A 99 -22.60 1.98 -15.66
N ASN A 100 -22.44 0.81 -15.05
CA ASN A 100 -23.01 -0.44 -15.54
C ASN A 100 -24.47 -0.68 -15.11
N THR A 101 -25.14 0.33 -14.53
CA THR A 101 -26.58 0.24 -14.26
C THR A 101 -27.35 0.34 -15.58
N PRO A 102 -28.36 -0.51 -15.85
CA PRO A 102 -29.09 -0.51 -17.13
C PRO A 102 -29.65 0.87 -17.50
N ALA A 103 -30.32 1.56 -16.57
CA ALA A 103 -30.88 2.89 -16.82
C ALA A 103 -29.80 3.94 -17.22
N ILE A 104 -28.67 3.96 -16.51
CA ILE A 104 -27.58 4.91 -16.77
C ILE A 104 -26.87 4.57 -18.09
N LYS A 105 -26.68 3.26 -18.34
CA LYS A 105 -26.05 2.76 -19.56
C LYS A 105 -26.87 3.08 -20.80
N GLU A 106 -28.19 2.93 -20.73
CA GLU A 106 -29.11 3.32 -21.81
C GLU A 106 -29.03 4.82 -22.07
N ASP A 107 -29.22 5.66 -21.04
CA ASP A 107 -29.16 7.13 -21.16
C ASP A 107 -27.82 7.60 -21.78
N ILE A 108 -26.69 7.05 -21.30
CA ILE A 108 -25.36 7.36 -21.87
C ILE A 108 -25.27 6.93 -23.34
N THR A 109 -25.83 5.77 -23.69
CA THR A 109 -25.79 5.26 -25.08
C THR A 109 -26.58 6.18 -26.02
N TYR A 110 -27.72 6.70 -25.57
CA TYR A 110 -28.52 7.67 -26.33
C TYR A 110 -27.82 9.03 -26.46
N ALA A 111 -27.08 9.48 -25.44
CA ALA A 111 -26.35 10.75 -25.47
C ALA A 111 -25.06 10.72 -26.32
N LEU A 112 -24.57 9.52 -26.66
CA LEU A 112 -23.36 9.34 -27.45
C LEU A 112 -23.63 9.44 -28.97
N PRO A 113 -22.78 10.15 -29.74
CA PRO A 113 -22.85 10.15 -31.20
C PRO A 113 -22.73 8.73 -31.76
N TYR A 114 -23.50 8.40 -32.79
CA TYR A 114 -23.59 7.05 -33.35
C TYR A 114 -22.26 6.55 -33.93
N ARG A 115 -21.46 7.43 -34.57
CA ARG A 115 -20.09 7.17 -35.10
C ARG A 115 -19.24 8.45 -35.17
N GLY A 116 -17.91 8.29 -35.22
CA GLY A 116 -16.92 9.37 -35.45
C GLY A 116 -16.10 9.78 -34.23
N GLU A 117 -15.09 10.64 -34.45
CA GLU A 117 -14.16 11.15 -33.41
C GLU A 117 -14.87 11.81 -32.21
N GLY A 118 -16.05 12.41 -32.45
CA GLY A 118 -16.88 13.00 -31.39
C GLY A 118 -17.36 12.01 -30.33
N ARG A 119 -17.50 10.72 -30.69
CA ARG A 119 -17.89 9.66 -29.74
C ARG A 119 -16.76 9.35 -28.77
N PHE A 120 -15.54 9.19 -29.26
CA PHE A 120 -14.36 8.95 -28.42
C PHE A 120 -14.14 10.10 -27.45
N ARG A 121 -14.21 11.35 -27.94
CA ARG A 121 -14.09 12.54 -27.09
C ARG A 121 -15.15 12.58 -25.98
N LYS A 122 -16.43 12.27 -26.29
CA LYS A 122 -17.47 12.20 -25.27
C LYS A 122 -17.24 11.05 -24.28
N ILE A 123 -16.72 9.90 -24.70
CA ILE A 123 -16.41 8.81 -23.76
C ILE A 123 -15.26 9.22 -22.83
N MET A 124 -14.19 9.79 -23.38
CA MET A 124 -13.06 10.28 -22.56
C MET A 124 -13.50 11.35 -21.57
N LEU A 125 -14.41 12.24 -21.98
CA LEU A 125 -14.96 13.27 -21.11
C LEU A 125 -15.84 12.66 -20.00
N LEU A 126 -16.63 11.64 -20.30
CA LEU A 126 -17.41 10.90 -19.29
C LEU A 126 -16.46 10.29 -18.26
N MET A 127 -15.35 9.68 -18.72
CA MET A 127 -14.35 9.09 -17.83
C MET A 127 -13.60 10.13 -17.01
N ALA A 128 -13.30 11.28 -17.60
CA ALA A 128 -12.73 12.39 -16.88
C ALA A 128 -13.67 12.86 -15.76
N LEU A 129 -14.96 13.03 -16.04
CA LEU A 129 -15.94 13.49 -15.05
C LEU A 129 -16.26 12.45 -13.97
N VAL A 130 -16.35 11.17 -14.33
CA VAL A 130 -16.76 10.11 -13.40
C VAL A 130 -15.60 9.63 -12.52
N PHE A 131 -14.39 9.55 -13.07
CA PHE A 131 -13.22 9.04 -12.34
C PHE A 131 -12.22 10.15 -12.03
N PHE A 132 -11.72 10.90 -13.02
CA PHE A 132 -10.61 11.85 -12.79
C PHE A 132 -10.99 13.01 -11.89
N VAL A 133 -12.11 13.68 -12.15
CA VAL A 133 -12.50 14.88 -11.41
C VAL A 133 -12.69 14.57 -9.92
N PRO A 134 -13.44 13.52 -9.51
CA PRO A 134 -13.63 13.25 -8.09
C PRO A 134 -12.34 12.91 -7.35
N TYR A 135 -11.51 12.04 -7.91
CA TYR A 135 -10.27 11.61 -7.25
C TYR A 135 -9.20 12.69 -7.26
N LEU A 136 -8.97 13.38 -8.39
CA LEU A 136 -7.91 14.40 -8.48
C LEU A 136 -8.24 15.66 -7.68
N LEU A 137 -9.50 16.12 -7.68
CA LEU A 137 -9.88 17.25 -6.84
C LEU A 137 -9.82 16.90 -5.36
N ALA A 138 -10.19 15.67 -4.98
CA ALA A 138 -10.04 15.21 -3.60
C ALA A 138 -8.55 15.11 -3.19
N GLY A 139 -7.71 14.53 -4.03
CA GLY A 139 -6.26 14.47 -3.80
C GLY A 139 -5.62 15.86 -3.78
N PHE A 140 -6.14 16.82 -4.54
CA PHE A 140 -5.70 18.21 -4.48
C PHE A 140 -6.15 18.88 -3.17
N SER A 141 -7.38 18.65 -2.70
CA SER A 141 -7.82 19.15 -1.39
C SER A 141 -7.01 18.56 -0.25
N ASP A 142 -6.66 17.26 -0.34
CA ASP A 142 -5.80 16.58 0.62
C ASP A 142 -4.37 17.15 0.59
N ALA A 143 -3.82 17.44 -0.59
CA ALA A 143 -2.53 18.12 -0.70
C ALA A 143 -2.56 19.54 -0.12
N ALA A 144 -3.62 20.31 -0.42
CA ALA A 144 -3.77 21.68 0.04
C ALA A 144 -3.87 21.77 1.56
N ILE A 145 -4.64 20.87 2.19
CA ILE A 145 -4.81 20.89 3.65
C ILE A 145 -3.52 20.51 4.39
N LEU A 146 -2.65 19.66 3.81
CA LEU A 146 -1.32 19.37 4.38
C LEU A 146 -0.45 20.63 4.54
N PHE A 147 -0.62 21.64 3.68
CA PHE A 147 0.12 22.90 3.76
C PHE A 147 -0.54 23.95 4.65
N VAL A 148 -1.86 23.87 4.84
CA VAL A 148 -2.62 24.85 5.62
C VAL A 148 -2.71 24.41 7.08
N ASP A 149 -3.24 23.21 7.32
CA ASP A 149 -3.43 22.66 8.67
C ASP A 149 -3.53 21.12 8.61
N PRO A 150 -2.43 20.40 8.91
CA PRO A 150 -2.40 18.94 8.88
C PRO A 150 -3.40 18.25 9.83
N GLU A 151 -3.84 18.91 10.91
CA GLU A 151 -4.77 18.30 11.88
C GLU A 151 -6.17 18.10 11.28
N LEU A 152 -6.52 18.94 10.31
CA LEU A 152 -7.80 18.90 9.60
C LEU A 152 -7.80 17.89 8.44
N PHE A 153 -6.67 17.22 8.15
CA PHE A 153 -6.53 16.32 7.01
C PHE A 153 -7.68 15.31 6.92
N LEU A 154 -7.93 14.57 8.01
CA LEU A 154 -8.95 13.52 8.02
C LEU A 154 -10.36 14.10 7.85
N GLY A 155 -10.62 15.29 8.41
CA GLY A 155 -11.88 16.00 8.24
C GLY A 155 -12.09 16.43 6.78
N VAL A 156 -11.06 16.94 6.12
CA VAL A 156 -11.11 17.33 4.70
C VAL A 156 -11.26 16.12 3.80
N SER A 157 -10.50 15.04 4.00
CA SER A 157 -10.64 13.81 3.21
C SER A 157 -12.03 13.16 3.33
N LEU A 158 -12.75 13.42 4.44
CA LEU A 158 -14.14 12.96 4.64
C LEU A 158 -15.16 13.91 4.01
N LEU A 159 -15.00 15.23 4.17
CA LEU A 159 -16.02 16.22 3.80
C LEU A 159 -15.85 16.76 2.38
N ALA A 160 -14.61 16.96 1.90
CA ALA A 160 -14.34 17.51 0.57
C ALA A 160 -14.90 16.65 -0.59
N PRO A 161 -14.93 15.30 -0.51
CA PRO A 161 -15.56 14.49 -1.54
C PRO A 161 -17.04 14.78 -1.78
N ILE A 162 -17.78 15.29 -0.78
CA ILE A 162 -19.21 15.59 -0.91
C ILE A 162 -19.48 16.67 -1.97
N PRO A 163 -18.97 17.92 -1.84
CA PRO A 163 -19.16 18.93 -2.86
C PRO A 163 -18.51 18.56 -4.19
N ILE A 164 -17.35 17.89 -4.17
CA ILE A 164 -16.64 17.48 -5.40
C ILE A 164 -17.48 16.49 -6.22
N THR A 165 -17.97 15.42 -5.60
CA THR A 165 -18.80 14.41 -6.28
C THR A 165 -20.16 14.97 -6.68
N LEU A 166 -20.71 15.92 -5.91
CA LEU A 166 -21.95 16.61 -6.26
C LEU A 166 -21.78 17.45 -7.53
N LEU A 167 -20.73 18.27 -7.61
CA LEU A 167 -20.43 19.08 -8.79
C LEU A 167 -20.16 18.20 -10.02
N ALA A 168 -19.36 17.14 -9.87
CA ALA A 168 -19.12 16.17 -10.93
C ALA A 168 -20.43 15.49 -11.37
N GLY A 169 -21.27 15.03 -10.44
CA GLY A 169 -22.54 14.38 -10.74
C GLY A 169 -23.55 15.29 -11.45
N ILE A 170 -23.65 16.55 -11.05
CA ILE A 170 -24.48 17.55 -11.73
C ILE A 170 -23.98 17.78 -13.16
N THR A 171 -22.66 17.90 -13.33
CA THR A 171 -22.04 18.10 -14.65
C THR A 171 -22.28 16.90 -15.58
N VAL A 172 -22.14 15.68 -15.06
CA VAL A 172 -22.44 14.44 -15.81
C VAL A 172 -23.92 14.39 -16.19
N GLN A 173 -24.83 14.69 -15.26
CA GLN A 173 -26.25 14.68 -15.56
C GLN A 173 -26.64 15.70 -16.63
N TRP A 174 -26.06 16.91 -16.57
CA TRP A 174 -26.35 17.97 -17.53
C TRP A 174 -25.80 17.65 -18.93
N LEU A 175 -24.58 17.12 -19.02
CA LEU A 175 -23.91 16.92 -20.30
C LEU A 175 -24.39 15.67 -21.06
N TYR A 176 -24.81 14.62 -20.33
CA TYR A 176 -25.31 13.37 -20.91
C TYR A 176 -26.83 13.25 -20.83
N GLU A 177 -27.53 14.34 -20.50
CA GLU A 177 -28.99 14.41 -20.40
C GLU A 177 -29.59 13.25 -19.59
N LEU A 178 -28.91 12.84 -18.51
CA LEU A 178 -29.32 11.70 -17.70
C LEU A 178 -30.66 11.98 -17.00
N ARG A 179 -31.38 10.91 -16.65
CA ARG A 179 -32.64 11.00 -15.91
C ARG A 179 -32.53 11.84 -14.64
N ARG A 180 -33.62 12.53 -14.28
CA ARG A 180 -33.73 13.36 -13.08
C ARG A 180 -33.30 12.59 -11.83
N PHE A 181 -32.46 13.22 -11.00
CA PHE A 181 -31.85 12.67 -9.78
C PHE A 181 -30.74 11.61 -9.96
N SER A 182 -30.26 11.37 -11.19
CA SER A 182 -29.10 10.49 -11.41
C SER A 182 -27.83 11.00 -10.72
N PHE A 183 -27.70 12.32 -10.54
CA PHE A 183 -26.59 12.93 -9.79
C PHE A 183 -26.53 12.47 -8.31
N LEU A 184 -27.66 12.25 -7.64
CA LEU A 184 -27.68 11.75 -6.25
C LEU A 184 -27.16 10.31 -6.17
N LYS A 185 -27.55 9.49 -7.16
CA LYS A 185 -27.01 8.14 -7.28
C LYS A 185 -25.50 8.18 -7.51
N PHE A 186 -25.03 9.08 -8.37
CA PHE A 186 -23.60 9.26 -8.60
C PHE A 186 -22.87 9.67 -7.31
N VAL A 187 -23.37 10.67 -6.59
CA VAL A 187 -22.78 11.14 -5.32
C VAL A 187 -22.62 9.98 -4.35
N TRP A 188 -23.68 9.19 -4.13
CA TRP A 188 -23.61 8.03 -3.23
C TRP A 188 -22.57 7.00 -3.67
N GLN A 189 -22.49 6.71 -4.96
CA GLN A 189 -21.59 5.70 -5.51
C GLN A 189 -20.15 6.18 -5.66
N ALA A 190 -19.90 7.49 -5.77
CA ALA A 190 -18.57 8.07 -5.92
C ALA A 190 -17.98 8.55 -4.58
N TYR A 191 -18.81 8.90 -3.60
CA TYR A 191 -18.39 9.39 -2.28
C TYR A 191 -17.57 8.36 -1.50
N LEU A 192 -18.08 7.13 -1.34
CA LEU A 192 -17.35 6.10 -0.58
C LEU A 192 -16.00 5.73 -1.23
N PRO A 193 -15.91 5.54 -2.57
CA PRO A 193 -14.63 5.33 -3.25
C PRO A 193 -13.64 6.47 -3.09
N THR A 194 -14.08 7.72 -3.23
CA THR A 194 -13.20 8.90 -3.09
C THR A 194 -12.69 9.07 -1.66
N MET A 195 -13.56 8.86 -0.67
CA MET A 195 -13.17 8.83 0.75
C MET A 195 -12.16 7.70 1.04
N ALA A 196 -12.37 6.50 0.48
CA ALA A 196 -11.45 5.38 0.66
C ALA A 196 -10.06 5.67 0.08
N VAL A 197 -9.98 6.36 -1.06
CA VAL A 197 -8.71 6.84 -1.64
C VAL A 197 -8.05 7.89 -0.73
N GLY A 198 -8.81 8.82 -0.14
CA GLY A 198 -8.28 9.77 0.84
C GLY A 198 -7.66 9.09 2.08
N TYR A 199 -8.33 8.05 2.61
CA TYR A 199 -7.77 7.24 3.69
C TYR A 199 -6.50 6.50 3.27
N PHE A 200 -6.47 5.96 2.05
CA PHE A 200 -5.29 5.31 1.49
C PHE A 200 -4.12 6.29 1.33
N ILE A 201 -4.38 7.54 0.91
CA ILE A 201 -3.39 8.62 0.87
C ILE A 201 -2.83 8.89 2.27
N LEU A 202 -3.70 9.05 3.29
CA LEU A 202 -3.25 9.25 4.67
C LEU A 202 -2.34 8.12 5.14
N TRP A 203 -2.77 6.87 4.92
CA TRP A 203 -2.00 5.69 5.29
C TRP A 203 -0.63 5.67 4.61
N MET A 204 -0.57 6.01 3.33
CA MET A 204 0.68 6.13 2.57
C MET A 204 1.61 7.23 3.09
N LEU A 205 1.05 8.39 3.45
CA LEU A 205 1.82 9.49 4.04
C LEU A 205 2.43 9.09 5.38
N ILE A 206 1.68 8.40 6.24
CA ILE A 206 2.17 7.90 7.54
C ILE A 206 3.33 6.93 7.34
N GLN A 207 3.23 6.00 6.36
CA GLN A 207 4.31 5.05 6.07
C GLN A 207 5.55 5.75 5.50
N THR A 208 5.37 6.79 4.70
CA THR A 208 6.47 7.48 4.00
C THR A 208 7.16 8.53 4.88
N TYR A 209 6.45 9.13 5.84
CA TYR A 209 6.99 10.16 6.74
C TYR A 209 8.35 9.81 7.39
N PRO A 210 8.55 8.63 8.02
CA PRO A 210 9.82 8.30 8.64
C PRO A 210 10.98 8.10 7.64
N LEU A 211 10.70 7.85 6.36
CA LEU A 211 11.76 7.76 5.34
C LEU A 211 12.27 9.14 4.89
N VAL A 212 11.41 10.15 5.01
CA VAL A 212 11.62 11.49 4.46
C VAL A 212 11.96 12.50 5.58
N GLU A 213 11.93 12.07 6.84
CA GLU A 213 12.17 12.92 8.01
C GLU A 213 13.54 13.62 7.96
N ASP A 214 14.59 12.89 7.57
CA ASP A 214 15.97 13.37 7.50
C ASP A 214 16.30 14.12 6.19
N TRP A 215 15.33 14.29 5.29
CA TRP A 215 15.58 14.94 4.00
C TRP A 215 15.63 16.47 4.13
N SER A 216 16.25 17.13 3.15
CA SER A 216 16.20 18.59 3.08
C SER A 216 14.74 19.09 3.13
N PRO A 217 14.44 20.22 3.81
CA PRO A 217 13.07 20.69 3.98
C PRO A 217 12.29 20.84 2.67
N LEU A 218 12.97 21.33 1.61
CA LEU A 218 12.37 21.48 0.29
C LEU A 218 11.98 20.12 -0.31
N ALA A 219 12.88 19.14 -0.27
CA ALA A 219 12.60 17.80 -0.78
C ALA A 219 11.48 17.12 0.03
N LYS A 220 11.51 17.25 1.36
CA LYS A 220 10.48 16.69 2.25
C LYS A 220 9.08 17.20 1.89
N TRP A 221 8.91 18.51 1.81
CA TRP A 221 7.60 19.11 1.50
C TRP A 221 7.18 18.92 0.05
N ALA A 222 8.13 18.91 -0.90
CA ALA A 222 7.83 18.59 -2.29
C ALA A 222 7.30 17.15 -2.43
N THR A 223 7.93 16.19 -1.77
CA THR A 223 7.54 14.78 -1.79
C THR A 223 6.19 14.56 -1.08
N LEU A 224 5.99 15.14 0.10
CA LEU A 224 4.75 15.02 0.86
C LEU A 224 3.57 15.74 0.19
N GLY A 225 3.81 16.88 -0.47
CA GLY A 225 2.78 17.62 -1.20
C GLY A 225 2.41 17.00 -2.55
N ALA A 226 3.38 16.41 -3.26
CA ALA A 226 3.11 15.73 -4.53
C ALA A 226 2.46 14.35 -4.35
N ALA A 227 2.68 13.68 -3.20
CA ALA A 227 2.21 12.33 -2.96
C ALA A 227 0.68 12.16 -3.04
N PRO A 228 -0.17 13.01 -2.41
CA PRO A 228 -1.63 12.90 -2.53
C PRO A 228 -2.10 12.96 -3.98
N PHE A 229 -1.54 13.88 -4.77
CA PHE A 229 -1.89 14.04 -6.17
C PHE A 229 -1.44 12.83 -7.01
N ALA A 230 -0.21 12.36 -6.81
CA ALA A 230 0.31 11.18 -7.50
C ALA A 230 -0.50 9.91 -7.18
N ILE A 231 -0.83 9.68 -5.92
CA ILE A 231 -1.63 8.54 -5.47
C ILE A 231 -3.06 8.64 -6.02
N ALA A 232 -3.69 9.82 -5.97
CA ALA A 232 -5.00 10.04 -6.56
C ALA A 232 -5.00 9.80 -8.07
N PHE A 233 -3.95 10.23 -8.78
CA PHE A 233 -3.78 9.98 -10.21
C PHE A 233 -3.65 8.48 -10.51
N VAL A 234 -2.86 7.74 -9.73
CA VAL A 234 -2.73 6.28 -9.86
C VAL A 234 -4.07 5.59 -9.59
N ALA A 235 -4.75 5.93 -8.49
CA ALA A 235 -6.06 5.37 -8.13
C ALA A 235 -7.15 5.64 -9.18
N THR A 236 -7.10 6.83 -9.80
CA THR A 236 -7.97 7.18 -10.93
C THR A 236 -7.67 6.29 -12.14
N SER A 237 -6.40 6.16 -12.47
CA SER A 237 -5.93 5.40 -13.63
C SER A 237 -6.35 3.94 -13.50
N THR A 238 -6.16 3.33 -12.32
CA THR A 238 -6.60 1.95 -12.05
C THR A 238 -8.12 1.83 -12.07
N SER A 239 -8.84 2.84 -11.61
CA SER A 239 -10.31 2.85 -11.60
C SER A 239 -10.91 2.94 -13.01
N MET A 240 -10.33 3.76 -13.89
CA MET A 240 -10.81 3.89 -15.28
C MET A 240 -10.67 2.59 -16.07
N VAL A 241 -9.60 1.82 -15.81
CA VAL A 241 -9.29 0.56 -16.53
C VAL A 241 -10.38 -0.51 -16.36
N PHE A 242 -11.29 -0.38 -15.38
CA PHE A 242 -12.44 -1.29 -15.23
C PHE A 242 -13.35 -1.38 -16.46
N ILE A 243 -13.35 -0.37 -17.32
CA ILE A 243 -14.10 -0.37 -18.59
C ILE A 243 -13.55 -1.42 -19.56
N ALA A 244 -12.22 -1.64 -19.56
CA ALA A 244 -11.56 -2.68 -20.35
C ALA A 244 -11.76 -4.10 -19.76
N GLY A 245 -12.20 -4.17 -18.50
CA GLY A 245 -12.65 -5.38 -17.84
C GLY A 245 -11.86 -5.75 -16.59
N TRP A 246 -12.44 -6.69 -15.84
CA TRP A 246 -11.96 -7.09 -14.51
C TRP A 246 -10.51 -7.57 -14.48
N GLN A 247 -10.11 -8.39 -15.45
CA GLN A 247 -8.75 -8.95 -15.53
C GLN A 247 -7.69 -7.86 -15.77
N VAL A 248 -7.98 -6.91 -16.65
CA VAL A 248 -7.07 -5.81 -16.98
C VAL A 248 -6.93 -4.87 -15.78
N ALA A 249 -8.05 -4.54 -15.13
CA ALA A 249 -8.06 -3.72 -13.92
C ALA A 249 -7.25 -4.34 -12.78
N LEU A 250 -7.34 -5.67 -12.59
CA LEU A 250 -6.58 -6.38 -11.57
C LEU A 250 -5.09 -6.39 -11.88
N MET A 251 -4.70 -6.57 -13.14
CA MET A 251 -3.31 -6.53 -13.56
C MET A 251 -2.69 -5.14 -13.35
N PHE A 252 -3.36 -4.09 -13.80
CA PHE A 252 -2.91 -2.71 -13.61
C PHE A 252 -2.82 -2.32 -12.14
N SER A 253 -3.85 -2.67 -11.35
CA SER A 253 -3.85 -2.41 -9.89
C SER A 253 -2.72 -3.16 -9.19
N SER A 254 -2.40 -4.38 -9.63
CA SER A 254 -1.27 -5.16 -9.09
C SER A 254 0.08 -4.50 -9.37
N ILE A 255 0.31 -4.05 -10.60
CA ILE A 255 1.56 -3.37 -10.98
C ILE A 255 1.76 -2.10 -10.14
N PHE A 256 0.74 -1.24 -10.07
CA PHE A 256 0.82 -0.01 -9.28
C PHE A 256 0.89 -0.27 -7.78
N ALA A 257 0.25 -1.32 -7.26
CA ALA A 257 0.38 -1.73 -5.87
C ALA A 257 1.84 -2.05 -5.50
N PHE A 258 2.57 -2.79 -6.35
CA PHE A 258 3.99 -3.06 -6.12
C PHE A 258 4.84 -1.79 -6.15
N ILE A 259 4.57 -0.87 -7.08
CA ILE A 259 5.27 0.41 -7.18
C ILE A 259 5.04 1.24 -5.91
N LEU A 260 3.79 1.38 -5.47
CA LEU A 260 3.44 2.15 -4.27
C LEU A 260 3.96 1.49 -2.98
N ALA A 261 3.93 0.17 -2.88
CA ALA A 261 4.48 -0.56 -1.74
C ALA A 261 6.01 -0.42 -1.65
N GLY A 262 6.70 -0.37 -2.80
CA GLY A 262 8.13 -0.06 -2.86
C GLY A 262 8.42 1.39 -2.45
N TYR A 263 7.68 2.35 -3.01
CA TYR A 263 7.85 3.77 -2.75
C TYR A 263 7.60 4.17 -1.29
N SER A 264 6.53 3.63 -0.67
CA SER A 264 6.17 3.91 0.73
C SER A 264 7.15 3.33 1.75
N GLY A 265 8.14 2.55 1.31
CA GLY A 265 9.01 1.82 2.22
C GLY A 265 8.32 0.66 2.95
N ALA A 266 7.03 0.39 2.69
CA ALA A 266 6.29 -0.72 3.30
C ALA A 266 7.01 -2.07 3.08
N LEU A 267 7.60 -2.27 1.89
CA LEU A 267 8.41 -3.46 1.60
C LEU A 267 9.70 -3.54 2.42
N THR A 268 10.29 -2.39 2.78
CA THR A 268 11.54 -2.33 3.54
C THR A 268 11.35 -2.44 5.04
N THR A 269 10.19 -2.04 5.56
CA THR A 269 9.82 -2.13 6.98
C THR A 269 9.15 -3.45 7.34
N LEU A 270 8.67 -4.21 6.34
CA LEU A 270 8.04 -5.53 6.48
C LEU A 270 8.83 -6.52 7.35
N PRO A 271 10.15 -6.72 7.17
CA PRO A 271 10.90 -7.65 8.02
C PRO A 271 10.88 -7.24 9.50
N GLY A 272 11.01 -5.94 9.77
CA GLY A 272 11.00 -5.40 11.14
C GLY A 272 9.61 -5.50 11.80
N THR A 273 8.53 -5.27 11.04
CA THR A 273 7.16 -5.44 11.55
C THR A 273 6.85 -6.92 11.77
N MET A 274 7.30 -7.82 10.89
CA MET A 274 7.16 -9.27 11.07
C MET A 274 7.82 -9.74 12.37
N VAL A 275 9.10 -9.41 12.56
CA VAL A 275 9.88 -9.81 13.75
C VAL A 275 9.20 -9.29 15.02
N LYS A 276 8.62 -8.08 14.99
CA LYS A 276 7.80 -7.52 16.07
C LYS A 276 6.49 -8.27 16.29
N THR A 277 5.70 -8.50 15.24
CA THR A 277 4.39 -9.17 15.33
C THR A 277 4.47 -10.63 15.78
N LEU A 278 5.53 -11.34 15.37
CA LEU A 278 5.79 -12.71 15.79
C LEU A 278 6.43 -12.77 17.19
N GLY A 279 6.69 -11.61 17.82
CA GLY A 279 7.32 -11.52 19.13
C GLY A 279 8.78 -11.98 19.16
N LEU A 280 9.43 -12.02 18.00
CA LEU A 280 10.79 -12.52 17.77
C LEU A 280 11.86 -11.44 17.93
N GLY A 281 11.49 -10.17 18.08
CA GLY A 281 12.41 -9.04 18.23
C GLY A 281 11.80 -7.72 17.76
N ASN A 282 12.62 -6.70 17.57
CA ASN A 282 12.22 -5.32 17.26
C ASN A 282 11.13 -4.76 18.21
N TYR A 283 11.25 -5.06 19.49
CA TYR A 283 10.40 -4.53 20.56
C TYR A 283 11.25 -3.98 21.72
N GLN A 284 10.70 -3.01 22.45
CA GLN A 284 11.34 -2.46 23.64
C GLN A 284 10.91 -3.30 24.85
N ALA A 285 11.87 -3.90 25.54
CA ALA A 285 11.62 -4.66 26.76
C ALA A 285 11.75 -3.73 27.97
N LYS A 286 10.78 -3.80 28.89
CA LYS A 286 10.74 -2.97 30.10
C LYS A 286 11.85 -3.35 31.08
N ALA A 287 12.10 -4.65 31.21
CA ALA A 287 13.21 -5.18 31.98
C ALA A 287 13.66 -6.55 31.44
N ILE A 288 14.97 -6.77 31.36
CA ILE A 288 15.59 -8.07 31.14
C ILE A 288 16.40 -8.40 32.38
N VAL A 289 16.02 -9.47 33.08
CA VAL A 289 16.72 -9.97 34.27
C VAL A 289 17.71 -11.03 33.82
N LEU A 290 19.00 -10.75 34.00
CA LEU A 290 20.08 -11.68 33.69
C LEU A 290 20.27 -12.68 34.84
N ASP A 291 20.79 -13.86 34.52
CA ASP A 291 21.17 -14.84 35.53
C ASP A 291 22.37 -14.35 36.35
N ALA A 292 22.31 -14.60 37.66
CA ALA A 292 23.32 -14.12 38.61
C ALA A 292 24.72 -14.73 38.31
N SER A 293 24.75 -15.92 37.72
CA SER A 293 25.98 -16.60 37.31
C SER A 293 26.69 -15.92 36.13
N TYR A 294 25.95 -15.23 35.27
CA TYR A 294 26.47 -14.50 34.11
C TYR A 294 27.05 -13.14 34.53
N CYS A 295 26.37 -12.47 35.47
CA CYS A 295 26.83 -11.21 36.05
C CYS A 295 28.07 -11.33 36.95
N ALA A 296 28.27 -12.48 37.59
CA ALA A 296 29.44 -12.71 38.44
C ALA A 296 30.75 -12.87 37.63
N LYS A 297 30.66 -13.10 36.31
CA LYS A 297 31.82 -13.13 35.40
C LYS A 297 32.11 -11.72 34.91
N GLU A 298 33.38 -11.37 34.69
CA GLU A 298 33.89 -10.02 34.31
C GLU A 298 33.26 -9.37 33.05
N GLN A 299 32.29 -10.02 32.39
CA GLN A 299 31.52 -9.49 31.25
C GLN A 299 30.51 -8.38 31.64
N ALA A 300 30.27 -8.16 32.93
CA ALA A 300 29.48 -7.02 33.42
C ALA A 300 30.07 -5.64 33.05
N LYS A 301 31.34 -5.56 32.62
CA LYS A 301 31.98 -4.29 32.21
C LYS A 301 31.52 -3.74 30.85
N VAL A 302 30.80 -4.51 30.04
CA VAL A 302 30.42 -4.11 28.66
C VAL A 302 28.93 -3.74 28.54
N LEU A 303 28.09 -4.10 29.53
CA LEU A 303 26.66 -3.81 29.53
C LEU A 303 26.30 -2.86 30.68
N PRO A 304 25.54 -1.77 30.43
CA PRO A 304 25.09 -0.86 31.47
C PRO A 304 24.02 -1.57 32.32
N THR A 305 24.47 -2.26 33.37
CA THR A 305 23.64 -3.11 34.22
C THR A 305 23.55 -2.48 35.61
N ASN A 306 22.36 -2.42 36.21
CA ASN A 306 22.18 -1.97 37.60
C ASN A 306 22.69 -3.03 38.59
N ASP A 307 22.88 -2.66 39.86
CA ASP A 307 23.36 -3.52 40.97
C ASP A 307 22.57 -4.83 41.17
N GLN A 308 21.38 -4.94 40.56
CA GLN A 308 20.52 -6.13 40.58
C GLN A 308 20.58 -6.97 39.28
N CYS A 309 21.52 -6.71 38.38
CA CYS A 309 21.65 -7.42 37.10
C CYS A 309 20.42 -7.34 36.20
N VAL A 310 19.78 -6.17 36.21
CA VAL A 310 18.62 -5.85 35.39
C VAL A 310 19.02 -4.82 34.35
N LEU A 311 18.74 -5.15 33.09
CA LEU A 311 18.77 -4.23 31.95
C LEU A 311 17.38 -3.62 31.80
N GLN A 312 17.27 -2.30 31.96
CA GLN A 312 16.02 -1.55 31.80
C GLN A 312 15.98 -0.87 30.44
N ASP A 313 14.79 -0.76 29.85
CA ASP A 313 14.52 -0.05 28.58
C ASP A 313 15.39 -0.46 27.39
N VAL A 314 15.60 -1.77 27.19
CA VAL A 314 16.46 -2.27 26.12
C VAL A 314 15.67 -2.67 24.88
N GLN A 315 16.12 -2.23 23.71
CA GLN A 315 15.56 -2.65 22.43
C GLN A 315 16.07 -4.05 22.07
N VAL A 316 15.18 -5.03 22.14
CA VAL A 316 15.46 -6.40 21.69
C VAL A 316 15.32 -6.43 20.18
N VAL A 317 16.41 -6.64 19.45
CA VAL A 317 16.42 -6.71 17.98
C VAL A 317 16.06 -8.12 17.49
N TRP A 318 16.45 -9.13 18.25
CA TRP A 318 16.19 -10.54 17.96
C TRP A 318 16.20 -11.40 19.24
N SER A 319 15.28 -12.34 19.36
CA SER A 319 15.07 -13.19 20.55
C SER A 319 14.85 -14.67 20.23
N LEU A 320 15.32 -15.16 19.09
CA LEU A 320 15.11 -16.55 18.66
C LEU A 320 16.45 -17.28 18.44
N GLY A 321 16.59 -18.47 19.04
CA GLY A 321 17.80 -19.30 18.96
C GLY A 321 18.66 -19.25 20.24
N GLU A 322 19.97 -19.49 20.09
CA GLU A 322 20.91 -19.61 21.21
C GLU A 322 21.34 -18.25 21.80
N ALA A 323 21.07 -17.14 21.11
CA ALA A 323 21.46 -15.80 21.54
C ALA A 323 20.38 -14.74 21.29
N PHE A 324 20.22 -13.84 22.27
CA PHE A 324 19.47 -12.60 22.17
C PHE A 324 20.38 -11.50 21.67
N VAL A 325 19.87 -10.69 20.74
CA VAL A 325 20.58 -9.51 20.23
C VAL A 325 19.88 -8.27 20.74
N LEU A 326 20.60 -7.50 21.53
CA LEU A 326 20.13 -6.26 22.13
C LEU A 326 20.81 -5.08 21.44
N ARG A 327 20.08 -3.98 21.26
CA ARG A 327 20.64 -2.70 20.89
C ARG A 327 20.74 -1.83 22.15
N LEU A 328 21.95 -1.40 22.48
CA LEU A 328 22.21 -0.55 23.63
C LEU A 328 21.92 0.92 23.28
N ALA A 329 21.77 1.76 24.30
CA ALA A 329 21.53 3.21 24.15
C ALA A 329 22.60 3.91 23.30
N ASP A 330 23.84 3.40 23.30
CA ASP A 330 24.96 3.93 22.52
C ASP A 330 24.94 3.50 21.03
N GLY A 331 23.89 2.80 20.60
CA GLY A 331 23.71 2.32 19.23
C GLY A 331 24.45 1.02 18.89
N SER A 332 25.31 0.53 19.79
CA SER A 332 26.03 -0.74 19.67
C SER A 332 25.10 -1.95 19.87
N THR A 333 25.45 -3.09 19.25
CA THR A 333 24.71 -4.34 19.39
C THR A 333 25.45 -5.30 20.31
N ALA A 334 24.76 -5.82 21.32
CA ALA A 334 25.29 -6.84 22.23
C ALA A 334 24.58 -8.18 21.97
N ARG A 335 25.35 -9.27 22.01
CA ARG A 335 24.83 -10.65 21.90
C ARG A 335 24.91 -11.30 23.26
N LEU A 336 23.77 -11.71 23.81
CA LEU A 336 23.67 -12.44 25.07
C LEU A 336 23.22 -13.87 24.80
N PRO A 337 23.87 -14.89 25.37
CA PRO A 337 23.36 -16.25 25.24
C PRO A 337 21.99 -16.37 25.93
N ALA A 338 21.08 -17.13 25.33
CA ALA A 338 19.72 -17.33 25.85
C ALA A 338 19.71 -17.94 27.27
N SER A 339 20.73 -18.74 27.60
CA SER A 339 20.95 -19.29 28.95
C SER A 339 21.27 -18.25 30.01
N ALA A 340 21.71 -17.05 29.63
CA ALA A 340 22.00 -15.96 30.55
C ALA A 340 20.76 -15.12 30.89
N ILE A 341 19.60 -15.36 30.25
CA ILE A 341 18.37 -14.61 30.51
C ILE A 341 17.44 -15.43 31.39
N ARG A 342 17.09 -14.90 32.56
CA ARG A 342 16.22 -15.57 33.52
C ARG A 342 14.76 -15.19 33.35
N VAL A 343 14.49 -13.90 33.15
CA VAL A 343 13.13 -13.37 32.94
C VAL A 343 13.17 -12.18 31.99
N LEU A 344 12.20 -12.13 31.07
CA LEU A 344 11.98 -10.99 30.16
C LEU A 344 10.58 -10.43 30.41
N VAL A 345 10.52 -9.15 30.80
CA VAL A 345 9.25 -8.44 31.04
C VAL A 345 8.90 -7.62 29.80
N LYS A 346 7.88 -8.09 29.08
CA LYS A 346 7.28 -7.34 27.96
C LYS A 346 6.35 -6.24 28.51
N PRO A 347 6.18 -5.12 27.80
CA PRO A 347 5.20 -4.10 28.16
C PRO A 347 3.77 -4.63 28.16
#